data_AF-A0A661UF87-F1
#
_entry.id   AF-A0A661UF87-F1
#
_cell.length_a   1.000
_cell.length_b   1.000
_cell.length_c   1.000
_cell.angle_alpha   90.00
_cell.angle_beta   90.00
_cell.angle_gamma   90.00
#
_symmetry.space_group_name_H-M   'P 1'
#
loop_
_entity.id
_entity.type
_entity.pdbx_description
1 polymer ?
#
loop_
_entity_poly.entity_id
_entity_poly.type
_entity_poly.pdbx_seq_one_letter_code
_entity_poly.pdbx_strand_id
1 'polypeptide(L)'
;MAFFTYLKTLCPTIYVGDSGELITAASCLGIAHPPGYPIFVILIKIVSIIFPFGSFAERCALASALFGAASVFVLFKVCICVSENDHPTNRPPHFTVLGSTLAAVAFTFSFTFWSQTTIAEVYALTLLVILLILYLVLLWERQPEGRRDHRLLLAAAFIGGLGLASHHTVALILAALVVYVIYRSPRLLRNGGALFGATVLGLLGASVYLYLAFRASTNPSLNWGIPDTFSRFVAHILRREYGSPSHTVRTFALFIKQLGF
;
A
#
# COMPACT_ATOMS: atom_id res chain seq x y z
N MET A 1 -12.68 15.33 -7.88
CA MET A 1 -13.23 14.55 -9.02
C MET A 1 -13.16 13.06 -8.77
N ALA A 2 -11.96 12.46 -8.62
CA ALA A 2 -11.78 11.01 -8.41
C ALA A 2 -12.71 10.42 -7.32
N PHE A 3 -12.73 11.03 -6.12
CA PHE A 3 -13.61 10.57 -5.04
C PHE A 3 -15.09 10.50 -5.45
N PHE A 4 -15.63 11.53 -6.10
CA PHE A 4 -17.03 11.55 -6.53
C PHE A 4 -17.31 10.49 -7.61
N THR A 5 -16.37 10.26 -8.52
CA THR A 5 -16.48 9.20 -9.54
C THR A 5 -16.56 7.83 -8.86
N TYR A 6 -15.64 7.54 -7.93
CA TYR A 6 -15.61 6.27 -7.20
C TYR A 6 -16.83 6.10 -6.31
N LEU A 7 -17.24 7.16 -5.59
CA LEU A 7 -18.43 7.16 -4.75
C LEU A 7 -19.70 6.81 -5.54
N LYS A 8 -19.86 7.34 -6.75
CA LYS A 8 -21.02 7.04 -7.62
C LYS A 8 -21.00 5.62 -8.21
N THR A 9 -19.85 4.95 -8.17
CA THR A 9 -19.65 3.64 -8.79
C THR A 9 -19.23 2.57 -7.79
N LEU A 10 -19.42 2.83 -6.49
CA LEU A 10 -19.17 1.85 -5.43
C LEU A 10 -19.97 0.57 -5.69
N CYS A 11 -19.35 -0.57 -5.45
CA CYS A 11 -20.04 -1.84 -5.41
C CYS A 11 -20.94 -1.88 -4.16
N PRO A 12 -22.26 -2.06 -4.31
CA PRO A 12 -23.17 -1.98 -3.18
C PRO A 12 -23.20 -3.26 -2.32
N THR A 13 -22.39 -4.26 -2.67
CA THR A 13 -22.45 -5.60 -2.10
C THR A 13 -21.07 -6.26 -2.10
N ILE A 14 -21.00 -7.50 -1.64
CA ILE A 14 -19.80 -8.33 -1.71
C ILE A 14 -19.47 -8.62 -3.18
N TYR A 15 -18.23 -8.36 -3.57
CA TYR A 15 -17.73 -8.62 -4.92
C TYR A 15 -16.92 -9.92 -4.98
N VAL A 16 -16.55 -10.34 -6.19
CA VAL A 16 -15.70 -11.52 -6.41
C VAL A 16 -14.27 -11.29 -5.91
N GLY A 17 -13.49 -12.36 -5.83
CA GLY A 17 -12.10 -12.31 -5.35
C GLY A 17 -12.03 -12.29 -3.83
N ASP A 18 -11.12 -11.49 -3.28
CA ASP A 18 -10.81 -11.46 -1.85
C ASP A 18 -11.75 -10.52 -1.07
N SER A 19 -12.47 -9.64 -1.78
CA SER A 19 -13.44 -8.68 -1.23
C SER A 19 -14.36 -9.26 -0.15
N GLY A 20 -15.00 -10.41 -0.39
CA GLY A 20 -15.89 -11.03 0.60
C GLY A 20 -15.19 -11.46 1.89
N GLU A 21 -13.97 -11.99 1.77
CA GLU A 21 -13.15 -12.36 2.91
C GLU A 21 -12.69 -11.12 3.68
N LEU A 22 -12.19 -10.10 2.99
CA LEU A 22 -11.69 -8.86 3.60
C LEU A 22 -12.80 -8.09 4.31
N ILE A 23 -14.01 -8.03 3.73
CA ILE A 23 -15.20 -7.47 4.38
C ILE A 23 -15.54 -8.27 5.65
N THR A 24 -15.49 -9.61 5.59
CA THR A 24 -15.74 -10.47 6.75
C THR A 24 -14.68 -10.28 7.83
N ALA A 25 -13.40 -10.18 7.46
CA ALA A 25 -12.31 -9.89 8.36
C ALA A 25 -12.54 -8.55 9.07
N ALA A 26 -12.94 -7.49 8.36
CA ALA A 26 -13.22 -6.21 8.99
C ALA A 26 -14.47 -6.23 9.88
N SER A 27 -15.52 -6.97 9.51
CA SER A 27 -16.75 -7.03 10.30
C SER A 27 -16.48 -7.58 11.71
N CYS A 28 -15.66 -8.64 11.82
CA CYS A 28 -15.31 -9.30 13.08
C CYS A 28 -13.91 -8.94 13.63
N LEU A 29 -13.17 -8.02 13.00
CA LEU A 29 -11.75 -7.78 13.26
C LEU A 29 -10.96 -9.11 13.29
N GLY A 30 -11.20 -9.94 12.29
CA GLY A 30 -10.58 -11.25 12.07
C GLY A 30 -9.26 -11.15 11.31
N ILE A 31 -8.82 -12.31 10.84
CA ILE A 31 -7.57 -12.51 10.11
C ILE A 31 -7.89 -13.10 8.74
N ALA A 32 -7.60 -12.31 7.70
CA ALA A 32 -7.74 -12.69 6.30
C ALA A 32 -6.61 -13.64 5.86
N HIS A 33 -6.67 -14.13 4.63
CA HIS A 33 -5.63 -14.94 4.04
C HIS A 33 -4.23 -14.28 4.10
N PRO A 34 -3.13 -15.06 4.12
CA PRO A 34 -1.77 -14.55 4.21
C PRO A 34 -1.44 -13.43 3.20
N PRO A 35 -0.83 -12.30 3.63
CA PRO A 35 -0.20 -12.06 4.95
C PRO A 35 -1.15 -11.42 5.99
N GLY A 36 -2.47 -11.50 5.79
CA GLY A 36 -3.50 -11.06 6.75
C GLY A 36 -3.91 -9.59 6.64
N TYR A 37 -3.17 -8.77 5.89
CA TYR A 37 -3.48 -7.37 5.57
C TYR A 37 -3.94 -6.49 6.77
N PRO A 38 -3.28 -6.58 7.94
CA PRO A 38 -3.86 -6.07 9.18
C PRO A 38 -4.14 -4.55 9.16
N ILE A 39 -3.28 -3.74 8.52
CA ILE A 39 -3.53 -2.30 8.42
C ILE A 39 -4.77 -1.99 7.56
N PHE A 40 -5.00 -2.77 6.50
CA PHE A 40 -6.18 -2.61 5.67
C PHE A 40 -7.45 -2.97 6.46
N VAL A 41 -7.48 -4.14 7.10
CA VAL A 41 -8.62 -4.60 7.92
C VAL A 41 -8.98 -3.58 9.01
N ILE A 42 -7.98 -3.05 9.73
CA ILE A 42 -8.18 -2.04 10.76
C ILE A 42 -8.77 -0.75 10.17
N LEU A 43 -8.18 -0.22 9.09
CA LEU A 43 -8.61 1.05 8.51
C LEU A 43 -10.00 0.96 7.87
N ILE A 44 -10.33 -0.11 7.15
CA ILE A 44 -11.67 -0.26 6.58
C ILE A 44 -12.72 -0.44 7.68
N LYS A 45 -12.39 -1.12 8.80
CA LYS A 45 -13.27 -1.18 9.97
C LYS A 45 -13.51 0.21 10.56
N ILE A 46 -12.47 1.03 10.72
CA ILE A 46 -12.59 2.42 11.20
C ILE A 46 -13.53 3.23 10.29
N VAL A 47 -13.31 3.20 8.97
CA VAL A 47 -14.17 3.90 8.01
C VAL A 47 -15.61 3.39 8.10
N SER A 48 -15.81 2.08 8.25
CA SER A 48 -17.15 1.49 8.34
C SER A 48 -17.96 1.90 9.58
N ILE A 49 -17.27 2.29 10.64
CA ILE A 49 -17.87 2.81 11.87
C ILE A 49 -18.17 4.31 11.72
N ILE A 50 -17.24 5.08 11.14
CA ILE A 50 -17.38 6.54 10.96
C ILE A 50 -18.50 6.88 9.95
N PHE A 51 -18.69 6.07 8.91
CA PHE A 51 -19.72 6.27 7.89
C PHE A 51 -20.79 5.17 7.98
N PRO A 52 -21.77 5.27 8.90
CA PRO A 52 -22.73 4.21 9.19
C PRO A 52 -23.91 4.16 8.20
N PHE A 53 -23.70 4.51 6.94
CA PHE A 53 -24.74 4.54 5.90
C PHE A 53 -24.56 3.40 4.89
N GLY A 54 -25.65 2.92 4.31
CA GLY A 54 -25.63 1.76 3.40
C GLY A 54 -25.29 0.44 4.10
N SER A 55 -25.11 -0.60 3.31
CA SER A 55 -24.66 -1.93 3.74
C SER A 55 -23.22 -1.90 4.29
N PHE A 56 -22.84 -2.92 5.07
CA PHE A 56 -21.45 -2.99 5.57
C PHE A 56 -20.42 -3.13 4.42
N ALA A 57 -20.80 -3.82 3.33
CA ALA A 57 -19.96 -3.95 2.14
C ALA A 57 -19.72 -2.60 1.46
N GLU A 58 -20.76 -1.77 1.30
CA GLU A 58 -20.65 -0.40 0.76
C GLU A 58 -19.69 0.46 1.57
N ARG A 59 -19.76 0.37 2.89
CA ARG A 59 -18.87 1.13 3.79
C ARG A 59 -17.42 0.71 3.67
N CYS A 60 -17.17 -0.58 3.44
CA CYS A 60 -15.82 -1.09 3.18
C CYS A 60 -15.32 -0.65 1.80
N ALA A 61 -16.16 -0.70 0.77
CA ALA A 61 -15.84 -0.19 -0.57
C ALA A 61 -15.56 1.34 -0.56
N LEU A 62 -16.31 2.10 0.26
CA LEU A 62 -16.05 3.52 0.49
C LEU A 62 -14.64 3.77 1.03
N ALA A 63 -14.12 2.91 1.91
CA ALA A 63 -12.74 3.02 2.38
C ALA A 63 -11.73 2.91 1.23
N SER A 64 -11.90 1.91 0.35
CA SER A 64 -11.06 1.77 -0.85
C SER A 64 -11.19 2.95 -1.81
N ALA A 65 -12.39 3.54 -1.95
CA ALA A 65 -12.57 4.75 -2.76
C ALA A 65 -11.87 5.98 -2.16
N LEU A 66 -11.85 6.13 -0.82
CA LEU A 66 -11.10 7.17 -0.13
C LEU A 66 -9.60 7.02 -0.35
N PHE A 67 -9.06 5.80 -0.18
CA PHE A 67 -7.65 5.53 -0.46
C PHE A 67 -7.31 5.74 -1.93
N GLY A 68 -8.22 5.36 -2.83
CA GLY A 68 -8.09 5.57 -4.27
C GLY A 68 -7.99 7.05 -4.63
N ALA A 69 -8.90 7.87 -4.11
CA ALA A 69 -8.90 9.31 -4.34
C ALA A 69 -7.64 9.99 -3.76
N ALA A 70 -7.21 9.58 -2.57
CA ALA A 70 -5.97 10.04 -1.97
C ALA A 70 -4.75 9.64 -2.83
N SER A 71 -4.73 8.42 -3.37
CA SER A 71 -3.66 7.96 -4.28
C SER A 71 -3.57 8.83 -5.53
N VAL A 72 -4.70 9.17 -6.16
CA VAL A 72 -4.73 10.06 -7.32
C VAL A 72 -4.16 11.44 -6.98
N PHE A 73 -4.49 11.98 -5.80
CA PHE A 73 -3.95 13.25 -5.34
C PHE A 73 -2.43 13.20 -5.13
N VAL A 74 -1.92 12.15 -4.48
CA VAL A 74 -0.46 12.00 -4.29
C VAL A 74 0.24 11.74 -5.63
N LEU A 75 -0.37 10.98 -6.54
CA LEU A 75 0.15 10.80 -7.90
C LEU A 75 0.30 12.14 -8.63
N PHE A 76 -0.71 13.01 -8.57
CA PHE A 76 -0.62 14.37 -9.10
C PHE A 76 0.58 15.14 -8.52
N LYS A 77 0.81 15.04 -7.21
CA LYS A 77 1.95 15.65 -6.54
C LYS A 77 3.29 15.04 -6.99
N VAL A 78 3.36 13.73 -7.20
CA VAL A 78 4.53 13.03 -7.75
C VAL A 78 4.80 13.49 -9.18
N CYS A 79 3.78 13.60 -10.04
CA CYS A 79 3.94 14.08 -11.41
C CYS A 79 4.51 15.50 -11.47
N ILE A 80 4.04 16.41 -10.60
CA ILE A 80 4.64 17.73 -10.45
C ILE A 80 6.10 17.60 -10.01
N CYS A 81 6.35 16.75 -9.00
CA CYS A 81 7.67 16.56 -8.41
C CYS A 81 8.72 16.01 -9.40
N VAL A 82 8.29 15.19 -10.36
CA VAL A 82 9.16 14.65 -11.40
C VAL A 82 9.32 15.63 -12.57
N SER A 83 8.32 16.48 -12.81
CA SER A 83 8.27 17.35 -13.99
C SER A 83 8.92 18.73 -13.78
N GLU A 84 9.06 19.21 -12.54
CA GLU A 84 9.90 20.40 -12.30
C GLU A 84 11.36 19.97 -12.17
N ASN A 85 12.23 20.58 -12.98
CA ASN A 85 13.69 20.43 -12.93
C ASN A 85 14.27 20.86 -11.57
N ASP A 86 15.59 20.69 -11.39
CA ASP A 86 16.42 20.91 -10.18
C ASP A 86 16.19 22.20 -9.35
N HIS A 87 15.41 23.15 -9.87
CA HIS A 87 14.99 24.36 -9.15
C HIS A 87 13.49 24.32 -8.85
N PRO A 88 13.09 23.81 -7.67
CA PRO A 88 11.69 23.88 -7.25
C PRO A 88 11.26 25.34 -7.16
N THR A 89 10.36 25.75 -8.05
CA THR A 89 9.73 27.06 -7.99
C THR A 89 8.58 27.01 -6.98
N ASN A 90 8.29 28.12 -6.29
CA ASN A 90 7.12 28.20 -5.40
C ASN A 90 5.79 27.96 -6.13
N ARG A 91 5.78 28.06 -7.46
CA ARG A 91 4.64 27.77 -8.31
C ARG A 91 5.08 26.94 -9.52
N PRO A 92 4.58 25.71 -9.71
CA PRO A 92 4.83 24.94 -10.92
C PRO A 92 4.39 25.73 -12.15
N PRO A 93 5.11 25.64 -13.28
CA PRO A 93 4.64 26.18 -14.55
C PRO A 93 3.25 25.64 -14.91
N HIS A 94 2.42 26.47 -15.55
CA HIS A 94 1.04 26.07 -15.92
C HIS A 94 1.00 24.78 -16.75
N PHE A 95 1.95 24.58 -17.66
CA PHE A 95 2.05 23.37 -18.47
C PHE A 95 2.34 22.12 -17.61
N THR A 96 3.18 22.22 -16.57
CA THR A 96 3.46 21.15 -15.62
C THR A 96 2.22 20.78 -14.81
N VAL A 97 1.47 21.79 -14.35
CA VAL A 97 0.20 21.55 -13.64
C VAL A 97 -0.82 20.88 -14.56
N LEU A 98 -0.95 21.36 -15.80
CA LEU A 98 -1.86 20.79 -16.78
C LEU A 98 -1.51 19.34 -17.09
N GLY A 99 -0.24 19.04 -17.41
CA GLY A 99 0.22 17.68 -17.69
C GLY A 99 0.02 16.73 -16.52
N SER A 100 0.33 17.18 -15.30
CA SER A 100 0.11 16.39 -14.08
C SER A 100 -1.37 16.15 -13.81
N THR A 101 -2.22 17.15 -14.09
CA THR A 101 -3.69 17.01 -13.96
C THR A 101 -4.22 16.00 -14.96
N LEU A 102 -3.80 16.09 -16.23
CA LEU A 102 -4.20 15.15 -17.28
C LEU A 102 -3.76 13.72 -16.95
N ALA A 103 -2.53 13.53 -16.45
CA ALA A 103 -2.04 12.23 -16.00
C ALA A 103 -2.88 11.65 -14.84
N ALA A 104 -3.20 12.47 -13.83
CA ALA A 104 -4.03 12.06 -12.70
C ALA A 104 -5.48 11.73 -13.12
N VAL A 105 -6.06 12.51 -14.05
CA VAL A 105 -7.39 12.24 -14.61
C VAL A 105 -7.39 10.96 -15.44
N ALA A 106 -6.40 10.77 -16.31
CA ALA A 106 -6.26 9.53 -17.08
C ALA A 106 -6.12 8.30 -16.16
N PHE A 107 -5.32 8.41 -15.09
CA PHE A 107 -5.17 7.34 -14.11
C PHE A 107 -6.46 7.07 -13.33
N THR A 108 -7.22 8.13 -12.99
CA THR A 108 -8.52 8.03 -12.30
C THR A 108 -9.48 7.10 -13.04
N PHE A 109 -9.51 7.18 -14.38
CA PHE A 109 -10.38 6.39 -15.25
C PHE A 109 -9.71 5.15 -15.85
N SER A 110 -8.49 4.82 -15.42
CA SER A 110 -7.86 3.58 -15.86
C SER A 110 -8.67 2.38 -15.35
N PHE A 111 -8.99 1.45 -16.25
CA PHE A 111 -9.89 0.32 -15.95
C PHE A 111 -9.45 -0.45 -14.70
N THR A 112 -8.18 -0.84 -14.65
CA THR A 112 -7.64 -1.62 -13.53
C THR A 112 -7.75 -0.86 -12.22
N PHE A 113 -7.26 0.38 -12.14
CA PHE A 113 -7.29 1.12 -10.88
C PHE A 113 -8.72 1.42 -10.43
N TRP A 114 -9.57 1.88 -11.35
CA TRP A 114 -10.96 2.16 -11.04
C TRP A 114 -11.70 0.92 -10.52
N SER A 115 -11.47 -0.25 -11.13
CA SER A 115 -12.08 -1.51 -10.66
C SER A 115 -11.70 -1.86 -9.22
N GLN A 116 -10.51 -1.46 -8.76
CA GLN A 116 -10.02 -1.76 -7.40
C GLN A 116 -10.40 -0.69 -6.37
N THR A 117 -10.78 0.52 -6.80
CA THR A 117 -11.20 1.59 -5.88
C THR A 117 -12.69 1.58 -5.57
N THR A 118 -13.49 0.79 -6.29
CA THR A 118 -14.94 0.67 -6.09
C THR A 118 -15.35 -0.59 -5.31
N ILE A 119 -14.40 -1.45 -4.96
CA ILE A 119 -14.61 -2.67 -4.17
C ILE A 119 -13.69 -2.68 -2.94
N ALA A 120 -14.02 -3.48 -1.93
CA ALA A 120 -13.24 -3.60 -0.70
C ALA A 120 -11.96 -4.44 -0.92
N GLU A 121 -10.94 -3.83 -1.54
CA GLU A 121 -9.67 -4.48 -1.86
C GLU A 121 -8.44 -3.68 -1.39
N VAL A 122 -7.35 -4.39 -1.14
CA VAL A 122 -6.10 -3.87 -0.53
C VAL A 122 -5.27 -2.98 -1.46
N TYR A 123 -5.53 -3.03 -2.77
CA TYR A 123 -4.68 -2.41 -3.77
C TYR A 123 -4.70 -0.88 -3.74
N ALA A 124 -5.85 -0.27 -3.46
CA ALA A 124 -5.98 1.19 -3.38
C ALA A 124 -5.14 1.77 -2.22
N LEU A 125 -5.18 1.13 -1.05
CA LEU A 125 -4.34 1.49 0.09
C LEU A 125 -2.85 1.26 -0.21
N THR A 126 -2.54 0.12 -0.82
CA THR A 126 -1.16 -0.23 -1.18
C THR A 126 -0.55 0.80 -2.13
N LEU A 127 -1.30 1.25 -3.14
CA LEU A 127 -0.83 2.29 -4.05
C LEU A 127 -0.62 3.62 -3.32
N LEU A 128 -1.54 4.02 -2.44
CA LEU A 128 -1.40 5.24 -1.64
C LEU A 128 -0.08 5.21 -0.86
N VAL A 129 0.20 4.10 -0.19
CA VAL A 129 1.43 3.92 0.59
C VAL A 129 2.66 4.02 -0.30
N ILE A 130 2.69 3.33 -1.45
CA ILE A 130 3.80 3.39 -2.40
C ILE A 130 4.04 4.83 -2.87
N LEU A 131 2.98 5.53 -3.25
CA LEU A 131 3.07 6.91 -3.75
C LEU A 131 3.52 7.88 -2.66
N LEU A 132 3.11 7.70 -1.40
CA LEU A 132 3.57 8.52 -0.28
C LEU A 132 5.07 8.32 -0.01
N ILE A 133 5.55 7.08 -0.01
CA ILE A 133 6.99 6.77 0.17
C ILE A 133 7.79 7.40 -0.97
N LEU A 134 7.37 7.19 -2.22
CA LEU A 134 8.01 7.79 -3.39
C LEU A 134 8.02 9.32 -3.29
N TYR A 135 6.89 9.93 -2.95
CA TYR A 135 6.78 11.37 -2.82
C TYR A 135 7.73 11.94 -1.76
N LEU A 136 7.85 11.29 -0.59
CA LEU A 136 8.78 11.68 0.46
C LEU A 136 10.25 11.57 0.02
N VAL A 137 10.61 10.50 -0.71
CA VAL A 137 11.96 10.33 -1.26
C VAL A 137 12.28 11.41 -2.29
N LEU A 138 11.34 11.76 -3.17
CA LEU A 138 11.53 12.85 -4.14
C LEU A 138 11.67 14.21 -3.45
N LEU A 139 10.88 14.47 -2.39
CA LEU A 139 11.01 15.69 -1.59
C LEU A 139 12.38 15.77 -0.90
N TRP A 140 12.90 14.65 -0.41
CA TRP A 140 14.24 14.56 0.17
C TRP A 140 15.34 14.80 -0.87
N GLU A 141 15.20 14.22 -2.06
CA GLU A 141 16.20 14.34 -3.12
C GLU A 141 16.35 15.79 -3.61
N ARG A 142 15.22 16.49 -3.77
CA ARG A 142 15.15 17.89 -4.21
C ARG A 142 15.84 18.87 -3.27
N GLN A 143 16.14 18.47 -2.04
CA GLN A 143 16.89 19.31 -1.12
C GLN A 143 18.38 19.27 -1.48
N PRO A 144 19.10 20.42 -1.40
CA PRO A 144 20.54 20.46 -1.65
C PRO A 144 21.28 19.44 -0.77
N GLU A 145 22.31 18.78 -1.30
CA GLU A 145 22.98 17.64 -0.63
C GLU A 145 23.40 17.91 0.82
N GLY A 146 23.81 19.13 1.14
CA GLY A 146 24.22 19.54 2.50
C GLY A 146 23.07 19.92 3.45
N ARG A 147 21.83 19.98 2.96
CA ARG A 147 20.63 20.40 3.71
C ARG A 147 19.51 19.37 3.65
N ARG A 148 19.79 18.15 3.23
CA ARG A 148 18.80 17.08 3.15
C ARG A 148 18.26 16.71 4.54
N ASP A 149 16.96 16.87 4.70
CA ASP A 149 16.21 16.54 5.90
C ASP A 149 15.93 15.04 5.96
N HIS A 150 16.70 14.35 6.80
CA HIS A 150 16.55 12.91 7.02
C HIS A 150 15.18 12.54 7.62
N ARG A 151 14.43 13.48 8.21
CA ARG A 151 13.07 13.21 8.73
C ARG A 151 12.12 12.72 7.65
N LEU A 152 12.33 13.12 6.39
CA LEU A 152 11.56 12.62 5.26
C LEU A 152 11.83 11.13 5.00
N LEU A 153 13.09 10.69 5.10
CA LEU A 153 13.46 9.27 4.99
C LEU A 153 12.98 8.46 6.19
N LEU A 154 12.99 9.05 7.39
CA LEU A 154 12.43 8.46 8.61
C LEU A 154 10.92 8.24 8.48
N ALA A 155 10.18 9.23 7.98
CA ALA A 155 8.75 9.12 7.69
C ALA A 155 8.49 8.07 6.59
N ALA A 156 9.31 8.05 5.53
CA ALA A 156 9.22 7.05 4.47
C ALA A 156 9.47 5.63 5.01
N ALA A 157 10.39 5.46 5.96
CA ALA A 157 10.64 4.18 6.61
C ALA A 157 9.44 3.72 7.45
N PHE A 158 8.85 4.62 8.26
CA PHE A 158 7.63 4.32 9.03
C PHE A 158 6.47 3.90 8.14
N ILE A 159 6.18 4.69 7.09
CA ILE A 159 5.12 4.40 6.13
C ILE A 159 5.45 3.11 5.34
N GLY A 160 6.72 2.85 5.04
CA GLY A 160 7.19 1.61 4.46
C GLY A 160 6.88 0.39 5.32
N GLY A 161 7.13 0.47 6.62
CA GLY A 161 6.77 -0.57 7.59
C GLY A 161 5.26 -0.83 7.63
N LEU A 162 4.45 0.23 7.67
CA LEU A 162 2.98 0.11 7.54
C LEU A 162 2.57 -0.50 6.21
N GLY A 163 3.25 -0.16 5.12
CA GLY A 163 3.01 -0.68 3.79
C GLY A 163 3.30 -2.17 3.66
N LEU A 164 4.31 -2.69 4.37
CA LEU A 164 4.53 -4.13 4.45
C LEU A 164 3.31 -4.84 5.02
N ALA A 165 2.67 -4.26 6.05
CA ALA A 165 1.42 -4.76 6.63
C ALA A 165 0.19 -4.55 5.71
N SER A 166 0.30 -3.75 4.64
CA SER A 166 -0.72 -3.60 3.62
C SER A 166 -0.55 -4.58 2.48
N HIS A 167 0.64 -4.73 1.90
CA HIS A 167 0.91 -5.71 0.84
C HIS A 167 2.42 -5.90 0.64
N HIS A 168 2.86 -7.13 0.39
CA HIS A 168 4.28 -7.45 0.26
C HIS A 168 5.00 -6.78 -0.92
N THR A 169 4.27 -6.35 -1.95
CA THR A 169 4.84 -5.57 -3.07
C THR A 169 5.60 -4.33 -2.59
N VAL A 170 5.21 -3.75 -1.44
CA VAL A 170 5.92 -2.62 -0.84
C VAL A 170 7.39 -2.97 -0.53
N ALA A 171 7.71 -4.23 -0.19
CA ALA A 171 9.08 -4.64 0.07
C ALA A 171 10.00 -4.45 -1.15
N LEU A 172 9.51 -4.75 -2.36
CA LEU A 172 10.26 -4.58 -3.60
C LEU A 172 10.50 -3.10 -3.90
N ILE A 173 9.48 -2.27 -3.69
CA ILE A 173 9.58 -0.81 -3.85
C ILE A 173 10.58 -0.24 -2.85
N LEU A 174 10.51 -0.64 -1.58
CA LEU A 174 11.44 -0.21 -0.55
C LEU A 174 12.88 -0.60 -0.90
N ALA A 175 13.10 -1.83 -1.37
CA ALA A 175 14.44 -2.27 -1.80
C ALA A 175 15.00 -1.36 -2.90
N ALA A 176 14.21 -1.07 -3.93
CA ALA A 176 14.61 -0.18 -5.02
C ALA A 176 14.90 1.25 -4.52
N LEU A 177 14.04 1.80 -3.67
CA LEU A 177 14.20 3.15 -3.13
C LEU A 177 15.38 3.26 -2.15
N VAL A 178 15.67 2.23 -1.36
CA VAL A 178 16.85 2.18 -0.49
C VAL A 178 18.13 2.20 -1.34
N VAL A 179 18.21 1.37 -2.38
CA VAL A 179 19.35 1.38 -3.31
C VAL A 179 19.51 2.75 -3.95
N TYR A 180 18.41 3.35 -4.40
CA TYR A 180 18.41 4.68 -4.98
C TYR A 180 18.88 5.78 -4.00
N VAL A 181 18.39 5.78 -2.76
CA VAL A 181 18.80 6.73 -1.71
C VAL A 181 20.28 6.59 -1.38
N ILE A 182 20.79 5.36 -1.29
CA ILE A 182 22.22 5.10 -1.06
C ILE A 182 23.04 5.59 -2.25
N TYR A 183 22.60 5.34 -3.48
CA TYR A 183 23.26 5.85 -4.69
C TYR A 183 23.33 7.39 -4.71
N ARG A 184 22.26 8.07 -4.32
CA ARG A 184 22.18 9.54 -4.27
C ARG A 184 22.84 10.15 -3.04
N SER A 185 23.09 9.39 -1.97
CA SER A 185 23.77 9.85 -0.77
C SER A 185 24.54 8.73 -0.07
N PRO A 186 25.71 8.32 -0.59
CA PRO A 186 26.51 7.26 0.04
C PRO A 186 26.95 7.59 1.47
N ARG A 187 27.05 8.89 1.80
CA ARG A 187 27.37 9.39 3.15
C ARG A 187 26.33 8.98 4.19
N LEU A 188 25.09 8.69 3.78
CA LEU A 188 24.03 8.21 4.68
C LEU A 188 24.41 6.90 5.37
N LEU A 189 25.20 6.03 4.70
CA LEU A 189 25.69 4.78 5.30
C LEU A 189 26.60 5.00 6.52
N ARG A 190 27.20 6.18 6.65
CA ARG A 190 28.03 6.55 7.82
C ARG A 190 27.22 7.26 8.91
N ASN A 191 25.96 7.63 8.62
CA ASN A 191 25.08 8.28 9.58
C ASN A 191 24.32 7.25 10.41
N GLY A 192 24.98 6.70 11.43
CA GLY A 192 24.41 5.67 12.31
C GLY A 192 23.09 6.10 12.96
N GLY A 193 22.92 7.38 13.30
CA GLY A 193 21.68 7.90 13.89
C GLY A 193 20.51 7.87 12.91
N ALA A 194 20.72 8.26 11.65
CA ALA A 194 19.68 8.20 10.62
C ALA A 194 19.31 6.76 10.27
N LEU A 195 20.29 5.86 10.16
CA LEU A 195 20.05 4.43 9.92
C LEU A 195 19.28 3.80 11.07
N PHE A 196 19.72 4.01 12.30
CA PHE A 196 19.04 3.51 13.50
C PHE A 196 17.61 4.04 13.58
N GLY A 197 17.41 5.35 13.40
CA GLY A 197 16.09 5.96 13.38
C GLY A 197 15.19 5.36 12.30
N ALA A 198 15.70 5.15 11.09
CA ALA A 198 14.93 4.57 9.99
C ALA A 198 14.55 3.11 10.28
N THR A 199 15.47 2.32 10.84
CA THR A 199 15.19 0.94 11.27
C THR A 199 14.13 0.91 12.37
N VAL A 200 14.26 1.72 13.42
CA VAL A 200 13.30 1.77 14.53
C VAL A 200 11.93 2.18 14.02
N LEU A 201 11.84 3.23 13.21
CA LEU A 201 10.56 3.69 12.68
C LEU A 201 9.95 2.72 11.67
N GLY A 202 10.77 2.07 10.84
CA GLY A 202 10.31 1.00 9.95
C GLY A 202 9.74 -0.19 10.73
N LEU A 203 10.41 -0.62 11.80
CA LEU A 203 9.91 -1.67 12.70
C LEU A 203 8.65 -1.23 13.45
N LEU A 204 8.55 0.04 13.86
CA LEU A 204 7.35 0.60 14.48
C LEU A 204 6.17 0.62 13.50
N GLY A 205 6.40 0.94 12.23
CA GLY A 205 5.37 0.81 11.20
C GLY A 205 4.95 -0.65 10.99
N ALA A 206 5.94 -1.56 10.92
CA ALA A 206 5.69 -2.99 10.75
C ALA A 206 5.06 -3.64 11.99
N SER A 207 5.10 -3.01 13.16
CA SER A 207 4.53 -3.56 14.40
C SER A 207 3.01 -3.74 14.32
N VAL A 208 2.33 -3.14 13.34
CA VAL A 208 0.92 -3.42 13.04
C VAL A 208 0.69 -4.90 12.74
N TYR A 209 1.69 -5.65 12.28
CA TYR A 209 1.58 -7.10 12.17
C TYR A 209 1.23 -7.80 13.49
N LEU A 210 1.64 -7.25 14.64
CA LEU A 210 1.30 -7.82 15.95
C LEU A 210 -0.21 -7.93 16.19
N TYR A 211 -1.03 -7.13 15.48
CA TYR A 211 -2.48 -7.29 15.45
C TYR A 211 -2.89 -8.73 15.15
N LEU A 212 -2.22 -9.41 14.21
CA LEU A 212 -2.54 -10.78 13.83
C LEU A 212 -2.41 -11.74 15.02
N ALA A 213 -1.30 -11.66 15.75
CA ALA A 213 -1.08 -12.54 16.91
C ALA A 213 -2.09 -12.26 18.04
N PHE A 214 -2.32 -10.99 18.36
CA PHE A 214 -3.26 -10.60 19.42
C PHE A 214 -4.71 -10.95 19.07
N ARG A 215 -5.12 -10.76 17.81
CA ARG A 215 -6.47 -11.12 17.39
C ARG A 215 -6.65 -12.62 17.32
N ALA A 216 -5.68 -13.37 16.80
CA ALA A 216 -5.74 -14.82 16.75
C ALA A 216 -5.97 -15.44 18.14
N SER A 217 -5.34 -14.90 19.19
CA SER A 217 -5.52 -15.39 20.57
C SER A 217 -6.92 -15.16 21.15
N THR A 218 -7.73 -14.29 20.54
CA THR A 218 -9.14 -14.06 20.94
C THR A 218 -10.14 -14.93 20.19
N ASN A 219 -9.68 -15.82 19.31
CA ASN A 219 -10.47 -16.74 18.50
C ASN A 219 -11.63 -16.05 17.72
N PRO A 220 -11.33 -15.10 16.80
CA PRO A 220 -12.35 -14.40 16.01
C PRO A 220 -13.02 -15.36 15.02
N SER A 221 -14.23 -15.00 14.55
CA SER A 221 -15.02 -15.82 13.62
C SER A 221 -14.28 -16.17 12.32
N LEU A 222 -13.46 -15.24 11.81
CA LEU A 222 -12.53 -15.48 10.71
C LEU A 222 -11.10 -15.41 11.25
N ASN A 223 -10.41 -16.56 11.26
CA ASN A 223 -9.08 -16.70 11.86
C ASN A 223 -8.16 -17.54 10.96
N TRP A 224 -7.84 -17.03 9.77
CA TRP A 224 -7.02 -17.77 8.80
C TRP A 224 -5.61 -18.04 9.35
N GLY A 225 -5.13 -19.27 9.23
CA GLY A 225 -3.77 -19.67 9.65
C GLY A 225 -3.54 -19.70 11.17
N ILE A 226 -4.46 -19.13 11.96
CA ILE A 226 -4.42 -19.02 13.42
C ILE A 226 -3.02 -18.61 13.90
N PRO A 227 -2.54 -17.40 13.59
CA PRO A 227 -1.19 -16.93 13.92
C PRO A 227 -1.00 -16.60 15.42
N ASP A 228 -1.49 -17.46 16.31
CA ASP A 228 -1.50 -17.33 17.78
C ASP A 228 -0.17 -17.72 18.45
N THR A 229 0.70 -18.42 17.73
CA THR A 229 2.05 -18.81 18.17
C THR A 229 3.09 -18.18 17.25
N PHE A 230 4.31 -17.96 17.75
CA PHE A 230 5.39 -17.35 16.96
C PHE A 230 5.65 -18.07 15.62
N SER A 231 5.64 -19.40 15.61
CA SER A 231 5.85 -20.19 14.39
C SER A 231 4.73 -19.96 13.36
N ARG A 232 3.46 -19.96 13.80
CA ARG A 232 2.31 -19.72 12.90
C ARG A 232 2.25 -18.28 12.43
N PHE A 233 2.55 -17.33 13.32
CA PHE A 233 2.67 -15.92 12.98
C PHE A 233 3.68 -15.68 11.86
N VAL A 234 4.91 -16.21 11.99
CA VAL A 234 5.93 -16.10 10.96
C VAL A 234 5.51 -16.84 9.68
N ALA A 235 4.90 -18.02 9.79
CA ALA A 235 4.43 -18.77 8.63
C ALA A 235 3.35 -18.02 7.85
N HIS A 236 2.41 -17.37 8.55
CA HIS A 236 1.33 -16.59 7.99
C HIS A 236 1.85 -15.33 7.29
N ILE A 237 2.73 -14.55 7.94
CA ILE A 237 3.34 -13.38 7.29
C ILE A 237 4.12 -13.81 6.06
N LEU A 238 4.97 -14.83 6.16
CA LEU A 238 5.75 -15.31 5.02
C LEU A 238 4.94 -16.08 3.98
N ARG A 239 3.61 -16.19 4.17
CA ARG A 239 2.68 -16.87 3.27
C ARG A 239 3.06 -18.32 2.98
N ARG A 240 3.68 -19.00 3.96
CA ARG A 240 4.14 -20.41 3.84
C ARG A 240 2.99 -21.38 3.59
N GLU A 241 1.77 -21.00 3.96
CA GLU A 241 0.55 -21.78 3.76
C GLU A 241 0.22 -22.00 2.28
N TYR A 242 0.65 -21.11 1.38
CA TYR A 242 0.52 -21.33 -0.07
C TYR A 242 1.55 -22.33 -0.64
N GLY A 243 2.47 -22.82 0.20
CA GLY A 243 3.56 -23.71 -0.20
C GLY A 243 4.69 -23.00 -0.96
N SER A 244 5.62 -23.80 -1.48
CA SER A 244 6.57 -23.36 -2.53
C SER A 244 5.76 -23.02 -3.80
N PRO A 245 6.22 -22.10 -4.69
CA PRO A 245 5.65 -21.99 -6.03
C PRO A 245 5.45 -23.39 -6.59
N SER A 246 4.17 -23.73 -6.78
CA SER A 246 3.60 -25.05 -7.02
C SER A 246 4.52 -26.11 -7.63
N HIS A 247 4.39 -27.36 -7.18
CA HIS A 247 4.86 -28.56 -7.88
C HIS A 247 4.35 -28.71 -9.33
N THR A 248 3.43 -27.85 -9.81
CA THR A 248 3.22 -27.67 -11.24
C THR A 248 4.45 -27.01 -11.86
N VAL A 249 5.24 -27.83 -12.54
CA VAL A 249 6.37 -27.46 -13.39
C VAL A 249 6.00 -26.27 -14.28
N ARG A 250 6.32 -25.04 -13.83
CA ARG A 250 6.14 -23.82 -14.64
C ARG A 250 7.30 -23.74 -15.62
N THR A 251 7.27 -24.56 -16.65
CA THR A 251 8.24 -24.51 -17.75
C THR A 251 7.75 -23.62 -18.86
N PHE A 252 8.70 -23.09 -19.62
CA PHE A 252 8.41 -22.44 -20.89
C PHE A 252 7.60 -23.38 -21.82
N ALA A 253 7.90 -24.67 -21.81
CA ALA A 253 7.13 -25.67 -22.55
C ALA A 253 5.65 -25.74 -22.12
N LEU A 254 5.36 -25.71 -20.81
CA LEU A 254 3.98 -25.64 -20.33
C LEU A 254 3.29 -24.34 -20.74
N PHE A 255 4.01 -23.22 -20.70
CA PHE A 255 3.50 -21.92 -21.16
C PHE A 255 3.14 -21.94 -22.65
N ILE A 256 4.02 -22.46 -23.51
CA ILE A 256 3.75 -22.63 -24.95
C ILE A 256 2.53 -23.53 -25.18
N LYS A 257 2.42 -24.65 -24.46
CA LYS A 257 1.27 -25.55 -24.53
C LYS A 257 -0.04 -24.87 -24.09
N GLN A 258 0.01 -23.99 -23.08
CA GLN A 258 -1.14 -23.21 -22.62
C GLN A 258 -1.57 -22.12 -23.62
N LEU A 259 -0.65 -21.65 -24.46
CA LEU A 259 -0.95 -20.76 -25.58
C LEU A 259 -1.56 -21.49 -26.79
N GLY A 260 -1.63 -22.82 -26.76
CA GLY A 260 -2.23 -23.63 -27.83
C GLY A 260 -1.30 -23.94 -29.01
N PHE A 261 0.02 -23.83 -28.81
CA PHE A 261 1.05 -24.26 -29.77
C PHE A 261 1.62 -25.64 -29.42
#